data_AF-A0A7J4J4K5-F1
#
_entry.id   AF-A0A7J4J4K5-F1
#
_cell.length_a   1.000
_cell.length_b   1.000
_cell.length_c   1.000
_cell.angle_alpha   90.00
_cell.angle_beta   90.00
_cell.angle_gamma   90.00
#
_symmetry.space_group_name_H-M   'P 1'
#
loop_
_entity.id
_entity.type
_entity.pdbx_description
1 polymer ?
#
loop_
_entity_poly.entity_id
_entity_poly.type
_entity_poly.pdbx_seq_one_letter_code
_entity_poly.pdbx_strand_id
1 'polypeptide(L)' 'MPPSKFLKHALKIIDEHPQVFEALAEYDRTHKLQKTIYRERINLTIDGSLLKKFKHYAQENGFNMSRIIEKHIKEELKLG' A
#
# COMPACT_ATOMS: atom_id res chain seq x y z
N MET A 1 19.35 29.90 18.21
CA MET A 1 19.81 28.60 18.76
C MET A 1 19.75 27.56 17.66
N PRO A 2 20.80 26.76 17.44
CA PRO A 2 20.72 25.66 16.50
C PRO A 2 19.63 24.67 16.95
N PRO A 3 18.79 24.15 16.04
CA PRO A 3 17.75 23.22 16.41
C PRO A 3 18.39 21.98 17.03
N SER A 4 17.82 21.53 18.15
CA SER A 4 18.30 20.35 18.85
C SER A 4 18.34 19.16 17.88
N LYS A 5 19.26 18.22 18.10
CA LYS A 5 19.39 17.00 17.27
C LYS A 5 18.03 16.27 17.13
N PHE A 6 17.20 16.34 18.17
CA PHE A 6 15.83 15.86 18.18
C PHE A 6 14.94 16.58 17.16
N LEU A 7 14.93 17.92 17.15
CA LEU A 7 14.08 18.71 16.25
C LEU A 7 14.42 18.42 14.77
N LYS A 8 15.70 18.27 14.44
CA LYS A 8 16.14 17.91 13.08
C LYS A 8 15.65 16.53 12.67
N HIS A 9 15.70 15.55 13.57
CA HIS A 9 15.19 14.20 13.29
C HIS A 9 13.67 14.18 13.17
N ALA A 10 12.96 14.90 14.05
CA ALA A 10 11.51 14.99 14.00
C ALA A 10 11.02 15.59 12.67
N LEU A 11 11.63 16.69 12.23
CA LEU A 11 11.30 17.32 10.93
C LEU A 11 11.56 16.37 9.75
N LYS A 12 12.66 15.59 9.79
CA LYS A 12 12.96 14.59 8.76
C LYS A 12 11.90 13.48 8.68
N ILE A 13 11.43 13.00 9.83
CA ILE A 13 10.40 11.96 9.91
C ILE A 13 9.05 12.48 9.39
N ILE A 14 8.73 13.75 9.67
CA ILE A 14 7.52 14.40 9.15
C ILE A 14 7.55 14.47 7.62
N ASP A 15 8.69 14.87 7.04
CA ASP A 15 8.88 14.93 5.58
C ASP A 15 8.84 13.54 4.94
N GLU A 16 9.36 12.51 5.61
CA GLU A 16 9.40 11.14 5.06
C GLU A 16 8.03 10.45 5.11
N HIS A 17 7.14 10.87 6.02
CA HIS A 17 5.85 10.23 6.27
C HIS A 17 4.68 11.21 6.48
N PRO A 18 4.45 12.18 5.56
CA PRO A 18 3.43 13.22 5.73
C PRO A 18 2.02 12.64 5.92
N GLN A 19 1.71 11.57 5.19
CA GLN A 19 0.47 10.80 5.26
C GLN A 19 0.13 10.26 6.66
N VAL A 20 1.13 9.97 7.51
CA VAL A 20 0.89 9.51 8.88
C VAL A 20 0.43 10.67 9.75
N PHE A 21 1.04 11.85 9.59
CA PHE A 21 0.69 13.04 10.35
C PHE A 21 -0.65 13.64 9.91
N GLU A 22 -0.96 13.57 8.61
CA GLU A 22 -2.29 13.93 8.09
C GLU A 22 -3.38 13.03 8.69
N ALA A 23 -3.15 11.72 8.73
CA ALA A 23 -4.10 10.78 9.34
C ALA A 23 -4.30 11.03 10.85
N LEU A 24 -3.24 11.42 11.56
CA LEU A 24 -3.33 11.80 12.99
C LEU A 24 -4.08 13.12 13.19
N ALA A 25 -3.81 14.14 12.36
CA ALA A 25 -4.53 15.41 12.40
C ALA A 25 -6.02 15.23 12.11
N GLU A 26 -6.36 14.31 11.21
CA GLU A 26 -7.74 13.97 10.90
C GLU A 26 -8.42 13.14 12.00
N TYR A 27 -7.66 12.30 12.72
CA TYR A 27 -8.12 11.64 13.94
C TYR A 27 -8.48 12.65 15.03
N ASP A 28 -7.64 13.66 15.30
CA ASP A 28 -7.95 14.69 16.30
C ASP A 28 -9.27 15.42 15.97
N ARG A 29 -9.53 15.65 14.68
CA ARG A 29 -10.76 16.31 14.22
C ARG A 29 -11.99 15.41 14.27
N THR A 30 -11.86 14.13 13.93
CA THR A 30 -13.00 13.24 13.67
C THR A 30 -13.16 12.12 14.70
N HIS A 31 -12.16 11.93 15.56
CA HIS A 31 -11.97 10.81 16.49
C HIS A 31 -12.02 9.44 15.79
N LYS A 32 -11.75 9.39 14.48
CA LYS A 32 -11.73 8.17 13.67
C LYS A 32 -10.42 8.08 12.91
N LEU A 33 -9.67 6.99 13.11
CA LEU A 33 -8.43 6.75 12.38
C LEU A 33 -8.79 6.36 10.96
N GLN A 34 -8.49 7.24 10.00
CA GLN A 34 -8.56 6.94 8.57
C GLN A 34 -7.68 5.71 8.29
N LYS A 35 -8.21 4.70 7.58
CA LYS A 35 -7.44 3.51 7.22
C LYS A 35 -6.37 3.92 6.22
N THR A 36 -5.12 4.08 6.67
CA THR A 36 -3.97 4.47 5.84
C THR A 36 -3.65 3.47 4.71
N ILE A 37 -4.22 2.26 4.76
CA ILE A 37 -4.09 1.23 3.74
C ILE A 37 -5.43 1.11 2.99
N TYR A 38 -5.58 1.89 1.93
CA TYR A 38 -6.70 1.71 0.99
C TYR A 38 -6.33 0.60 0.01
N ARG A 39 -6.62 -0.65 0.39
CA ARG A 39 -6.75 -1.70 -0.62
C ARG A 39 -8.06 -1.47 -1.34
N GLU A 40 -7.98 -1.00 -2.57
CA GLU A 40 -9.14 -0.87 -3.43
C GLU A 40 -9.41 -2.17 -4.19
N ARG A 41 -10.70 -2.46 -4.41
CA ARG A 41 -11.11 -3.60 -5.24
C ARG A 41 -11.21 -3.13 -6.69
N ILE A 42 -10.55 -3.85 -7.58
CA ILE A 42 -10.68 -3.66 -9.02
C ILE A 42 -11.61 -4.74 -9.59
N ASN A 43 -12.45 -4.36 -10.54
CA ASN A 43 -13.27 -5.29 -11.31
C ASN A 43 -12.56 -5.56 -12.64
N LEU A 44 -12.13 -6.80 -12.85
CA LEU A 44 -11.45 -7.22 -14.08
C LEU A 44 -12.11 -8.46 -14.65
N THR A 45 -12.10 -8.57 -15.97
CA THR A 45 -12.49 -9.77 -16.69
C THR A 45 -11.23 -10.48 -17.18
N ILE A 46 -11.18 -11.79 -16.98
CA ILE A 46 -10.10 -12.66 -17.45
C ILE A 46 -10.71 -13.91 -18.09
N ASP A 47 -10.00 -14.50 -19.05
CA ASP A 47 -10.40 -15.78 -19.63
C ASP A 47 -10.56 -16.88 -18.55
N GLY A 48 -11.61 -17.68 -18.68
CA GLY A 48 -11.96 -18.70 -17.68
C GLY A 48 -10.98 -19.86 -17.62
N SER A 49 -10.36 -20.24 -18.75
CA SER A 49 -9.34 -21.29 -18.77
C SER A 49 -8.04 -20.81 -18.13
N LEU A 50 -7.69 -19.55 -18.36
CA LEU A 50 -6.54 -18.90 -17.74
C LEU A 50 -6.73 -18.76 -16.22
N LEU A 51 -7.93 -18.35 -15.77
CA LEU A 51 -8.24 -18.27 -14.34
C LEU A 51 -8.09 -19.62 -13.63
N LYS A 52 -8.53 -20.72 -14.25
CA LYS A 52 -8.37 -22.07 -13.68
C LYS A 52 -6.89 -22.41 -13.50
N LYS A 53 -6.08 -22.19 -14.54
CA LYS A 53 -4.62 -22.41 -14.47
C LYS A 53 -3.96 -21.54 -13.42
N PHE A 54 -4.34 -20.26 -13.35
CA PHE A 54 -3.79 -19.31 -12.38
C PHE A 54 -4.13 -19.69 -10.94
N LYS A 55 -5.37 -20.11 -10.66
CA LYS A 55 -5.78 -20.62 -9.34
C LYS A 55 -4.97 -21.84 -8.94
N HIS A 56 -4.80 -22.79 -9.86
CA HIS A 56 -4.05 -24.01 -9.59
C HIS A 56 -2.58 -23.70 -9.28
N TYR A 57 -1.94 -22.88 -10.13
CA TYR A 57 -0.58 -22.40 -9.92
C TYR A 57 -0.41 -21.70 -8.55
N ALA A 58 -1.33 -20.81 -8.20
CA ALA A 58 -1.27 -20.10 -6.92
C ALA A 58 -1.44 -21.05 -5.72
N GLN A 59 -2.30 -22.08 -5.84
CA GLN A 59 -2.52 -23.07 -4.80
C GLN A 59 -1.28 -23.96 -4.59
N GLU A 60 -0.68 -24.47 -5.67
CA GLU A 60 0.50 -25.35 -5.60
C GLU A 60 1.71 -24.65 -4.97
N ASN A 61 1.86 -23.35 -5.23
CA ASN A 61 3.00 -22.56 -4.75
C ASN A 61 2.70 -21.77 -3.46
N GLY A 62 1.49 -21.90 -2.88
CA GLY A 62 1.09 -21.17 -1.68
C GLY A 62 1.03 -19.64 -1.85
N PHE A 63 0.79 -19.15 -3.07
CA PHE A 63 0.79 -17.73 -3.38
C PHE A 63 -0.58 -17.07 -3.26
N ASN A 64 -0.57 -15.78 -2.89
CA ASN A 64 -1.76 -14.94 -2.97
C ASN A 64 -1.90 -14.36 -4.38
N MET A 65 -2.99 -14.70 -5.06
CA MET A 65 -3.31 -14.23 -6.42
C MET A 65 -3.24 -12.70 -6.56
N SER A 66 -3.82 -11.96 -5.62
CA SER A 66 -3.79 -10.48 -5.66
C SER A 66 -2.37 -9.94 -5.60
N ARG A 67 -1.47 -10.61 -4.86
CA ARG A 67 -0.08 -10.21 -4.72
C ARG A 67 0.72 -10.44 -6.00
N ILE A 68 0.42 -11.50 -6.75
CA ILE A 68 1.01 -11.76 -8.08
C ILE A 68 0.55 -10.70 -9.08
N ILE A 69 -0.76 -10.42 -9.12
CA ILE A 69 -1.33 -9.40 -10.01
C ILE A 69 -0.73 -8.03 -9.69
N GLU A 70 -0.69 -7.65 -8.41
CA GLU A 70 -0.11 -6.37 -7.98
C GLU A 70 1.36 -6.26 -8.36
N LYS A 71 2.15 -7.34 -8.22
CA LYS A 71 3.56 -7.36 -8.66
C LYS A 71 3.68 -7.06 -10.15
N HIS A 72 2.93 -7.76 -11.00
CA HIS A 72 2.99 -7.55 -12.44
C HIS A 72 2.47 -6.18 -12.86
N ILE A 73 1.44 -5.64 -12.19
CA ILE A 73 0.98 -4.26 -12.42
C ILE A 73 2.11 -3.27 -12.10
N LYS A 74 2.83 -3.45 -10.99
CA LYS A 74 3.96 -2.56 -10.64
C LYS A 74 5.10 -2.64 -11.65
N GLU A 75 5.43 -3.84 -12.11
CA GLU A 75 6.45 -4.05 -13.16
C GLU A 75 6.06 -3.32 -14.46
N GLU A 76 4.81 -3.47 -14.91
CA GLU A 76 4.29 -2.82 -16.12
C GLU A 76 4.32 -1.29 -16.00
N LEU A 77 3.96 -0.76 -14.82
CA LEU A 77 3.97 0.67 -14.53
C LEU A 77 5.36 1.23 -14.20
N LYS A 78 6.41 0.38 -14.18
CA LYS A 78 7.77 0.75 -13.77
C LYS A 78 7.83 1.39 -12.37
N LEU A 79 6.99 0.89 -11.46
CA LEU A 79 6.94 1.28 -10.04
C LEU A 79 7.79 0.35 -9.15
N GLY A 80 8.85 -0.24 -9.73
CA GLY A 80 9.73 -1.23 -9.11
C GLY A 80 10.96 -0.61 -8.45
#